data_AF-C0QFL3-F1
#
_entry.id   AF-C0QFL3-F1
#
_cell.length_a   1.000
_cell.length_b   1.000
_cell.length_c   1.000
_cell.angle_alpha   90.00
_cell.angle_beta   90.00
_cell.angle_gamma   90.00
#
_symmetry.space_group_name_H-M   'P 1'
#
loop_
_entity.id
_entity.type
_entity.pdbx_description
1 polymer ?
#
loop_
_entity_poly.entity_id
_entity_poly.type
_entity_poly.pdbx_seq_one_letter_code
_entity_poly.pdbx_strand_id
1 'polypeptide(L)'
;MSIKWKFWQKSPQPLDPNSAKTDKLQKPRELPDRVGRHMVVKMELDPDWVWSLRCVYRKKADQPGMFEIRIVDIHDLAEVGMRQLNYASLDLHPELILYQGAYKKDSDQVHITRGSADQRSTAA
;
A
#
# COMPACT_ATOMS: atom_id res chain seq x y z
N MET A 1 22.01 -41.23 -19.48
CA MET A 1 21.59 -39.83 -19.38
C MET A 1 20.81 -39.44 -20.63
N SER A 2 19.54 -39.06 -20.50
CA SER A 2 18.76 -38.45 -21.58
C SER A 2 17.89 -37.37 -20.98
N ILE A 3 18.39 -36.14 -20.96
CA ILE A 3 17.65 -34.95 -20.50
C ILE A 3 16.78 -34.53 -21.68
N LYS A 4 15.50 -34.90 -21.60
CA LYS A 4 14.49 -34.63 -22.62
C LYS A 4 13.81 -33.31 -22.27
N TRP A 5 14.29 -32.23 -22.88
CA TRP A 5 13.72 -30.89 -22.76
C TRP A 5 12.33 -30.87 -23.43
N LYS A 6 11.28 -30.63 -22.64
CA LYS A 6 9.89 -30.38 -23.08
C LYS A 6 9.37 -29.11 -22.39
N PHE A 7 9.82 -27.95 -22.86
CA PHE A 7 9.47 -26.64 -22.26
C PHE A 7 8.25 -25.94 -22.89
N TRP A 8 7.41 -26.65 -23.65
CA TRP A 8 6.19 -26.05 -24.19
C TRP A 8 5.11 -27.10 -24.43
N GLN A 9 4.22 -27.34 -23.45
CA GLN A 9 2.82 -27.67 -23.73
C GLN A 9 2.00 -27.86 -22.45
N LYS A 10 0.84 -27.16 -22.43
CA LYS A 10 -0.38 -27.38 -21.63
C LYS A 10 -0.29 -27.00 -20.16
N SER A 11 -1.30 -26.46 -19.49
CA SER A 11 -2.64 -25.90 -19.77
C SER A 11 -3.18 -25.56 -18.36
N PRO A 12 -4.22 -24.73 -18.20
CA PRO A 12 -4.58 -24.11 -16.92
C PRO A 12 -4.87 -25.17 -15.85
N GLN A 13 -4.10 -25.14 -14.78
CA GLN A 13 -4.25 -26.01 -13.63
C GLN A 13 -5.14 -25.34 -12.57
N PRO A 14 -5.87 -26.16 -11.81
CA PRO A 14 -7.25 -25.92 -11.43
C PRO A 14 -7.41 -24.82 -10.40
N LEU A 15 -8.61 -24.24 -10.41
CA LEU A 15 -9.12 -23.37 -9.37
C LEU A 15 -8.82 -23.96 -7.98
N ASP A 16 -7.84 -23.38 -7.29
CA ASP A 16 -7.82 -23.42 -5.84
C ASP A 16 -9.18 -22.92 -5.34
N PRO A 17 -9.92 -23.69 -4.51
CA PRO A 17 -11.12 -23.20 -3.82
C PRO A 17 -10.79 -22.16 -2.72
N ASN A 18 -9.62 -21.54 -2.78
CA ASN A 18 -9.31 -20.27 -2.11
C ASN A 18 -9.27 -19.09 -3.10
N SER A 19 -9.84 -19.30 -4.30
CA SER A 19 -10.34 -18.27 -5.21
C SER A 19 -11.75 -17.81 -4.82
N ALA A 20 -12.10 -17.88 -3.54
CA ALA A 20 -12.85 -16.80 -2.95
C ALA A 20 -11.81 -15.71 -2.64
N LYS A 21 -11.60 -14.76 -3.57
CA LYS A 21 -11.16 -13.42 -3.14
C LYS A 21 -12.36 -12.74 -2.48
N THR A 22 -12.86 -13.39 -1.43
CA THR A 22 -13.28 -12.74 -0.20
C THR A 22 -12.44 -11.49 -0.07
N ASP A 23 -13.12 -10.39 0.20
CA ASP A 23 -12.63 -9.16 0.77
C ASP A 23 -11.65 -9.48 1.92
N LYS A 24 -10.44 -9.91 1.56
CA LYS A 24 -9.42 -10.41 2.46
C LYS A 24 -8.82 -9.15 3.00
N LEU A 25 -9.28 -8.76 4.19
CA LEU A 25 -8.71 -7.73 5.05
C LEU A 25 -7.25 -7.54 4.68
N GLN A 26 -6.96 -6.42 4.00
CA GLN A 26 -5.64 -6.21 3.44
C GLN A 26 -4.70 -6.08 4.63
N LYS A 27 -3.83 -7.07 4.85
CA LYS A 27 -2.73 -6.91 5.80
C LYS A 27 -2.01 -5.59 5.47
N PRO A 28 -1.57 -4.81 6.49
CA PRO A 28 -0.85 -3.56 6.26
C PRO A 28 0.27 -3.82 5.27
N ARG A 29 0.12 -3.29 4.05
CA ARG A 29 1.03 -3.59 2.96
C ARG A 29 2.25 -2.71 3.09
N GLU A 30 3.38 -3.27 2.71
CA GLU A 30 4.60 -2.49 2.56
C GLU A 30 4.40 -1.42 1.49
N LEU A 31 5.09 -0.30 1.69
CA LEU A 31 5.00 0.82 0.79
C LEU A 31 5.53 0.41 -0.60
N PRO A 32 4.79 0.71 -1.70
CA PRO A 32 5.30 0.44 -3.04
C PRO A 32 6.58 1.22 -3.27
N ASP A 33 7.59 0.58 -3.87
CA ASP A 33 8.92 1.14 -4.10
C ASP A 33 8.89 2.53 -4.77
N ARG A 34 8.00 2.70 -5.75
CA ARG A 34 7.78 3.99 -6.42
C ARG A 34 7.26 5.08 -5.49
N VAL A 35 6.32 4.73 -4.61
CA VAL A 35 5.76 5.68 -3.66
C VAL A 35 6.82 6.02 -2.62
N GLY A 36 7.51 5.03 -2.05
CA GLY A 36 8.60 5.26 -1.09
C GLY A 36 9.71 6.14 -1.67
N ARG A 37 10.18 5.82 -2.87
CA ARG A 37 11.18 6.65 -3.55
C ARG A 37 10.67 8.06 -3.84
N HIS A 38 9.40 8.21 -4.24
CA HIS A 38 8.81 9.54 -4.45
C HIS A 38 8.77 10.32 -3.13
N MET A 39 8.40 9.69 -2.01
CA MET A 39 8.40 10.32 -0.69
C MET A 39 9.80 10.80 -0.29
N VAL A 40 10.82 9.94 -0.43
CA VAL A 40 12.21 10.31 -0.10
C VAL A 40 12.76 11.41 -1.00
N VAL A 41 12.52 11.32 -2.32
CA VAL A 41 13.11 12.26 -3.29
C VAL A 41 12.34 13.58 -3.38
N LYS A 42 11.00 13.54 -3.37
CA LYS A 42 10.15 14.72 -3.56
C LYS A 42 9.76 15.39 -2.25
N MET A 43 9.60 14.62 -1.17
CA MET A 43 9.26 15.17 0.14
C MET A 43 10.45 15.21 1.09
N GLU A 44 11.64 14.79 0.63
CA GLU A 44 12.90 14.84 1.39
C GLU A 44 12.80 14.15 2.75
N LEU A 45 11.99 13.09 2.80
CA LEU A 45 11.77 12.29 4.01
C LEU A 45 12.89 11.29 4.21
N ASP A 46 13.12 10.93 5.47
CA ASP A 46 14.14 9.94 5.80
C ASP A 46 13.77 8.57 5.21
N PRO A 47 14.66 7.94 4.42
CA PRO A 47 14.36 6.67 3.79
C PRO A 47 14.07 5.58 4.82
N ASP A 48 14.83 5.51 5.92
CA ASP A 48 14.65 4.47 6.94
C ASP A 48 13.25 4.56 7.56
N TRP A 49 12.80 5.80 7.83
CA TRP A 49 11.44 6.05 8.31
C TRP A 49 10.39 5.67 7.27
N VAL A 50 10.52 6.12 6.02
CA VAL A 50 9.56 5.83 4.93
C VAL A 50 9.38 4.32 4.70
N TRP A 51 10.44 3.52 4.84
CA TRP A 51 10.36 2.06 4.71
C TRP A 51 9.75 1.36 5.93
N SER A 52 9.77 1.99 7.10
CA SER A 52 9.07 1.50 8.29
C SER A 52 7.54 1.66 8.19
N LEU A 53 7.09 2.68 7.43
CA LEU A 53 5.67 3.00 7.25
C LEU A 53 4.87 1.85 6.62
N ARG A 54 3.59 1.81 6.95
CA ARG A 54 2.63 0.87 6.34
C ARG A 54 1.64 1.62 5.47
N CYS A 55 1.16 0.95 4.45
CA CYS A 55 0.17 1.53 3.57
C CYS A 55 -0.97 0.55 3.27
N VAL A 56 -2.11 1.13 2.92
CA VAL A 56 -3.20 0.43 2.25
C VAL A 56 -3.47 1.12 0.95
N TYR A 57 -3.79 0.33 -0.07
CA TYR A 57 -4.22 0.87 -1.33
C TYR A 57 -5.37 0.07 -1.92
N ARG A 58 -6.31 0.80 -2.50
CA ARG A 58 -7.45 0.25 -3.21
C ARG A 58 -7.42 0.70 -4.66
N LYS A 59 -7.91 -0.16 -5.54
CA LYS A 59 -8.19 0.24 -6.91
C LYS A 59 -9.34 1.24 -6.88
N LYS A 60 -9.16 2.38 -7.56
CA LYS A 60 -10.23 3.34 -7.73
C LYS A 60 -11.22 2.76 -8.74
N ALA A 61 -12.47 2.54 -8.33
CA ALA A 61 -13.50 1.96 -9.20
C ALA A 61 -13.81 2.90 -10.38
N ASP A 62 -13.67 4.20 -10.16
CA ASP A 62 -13.95 5.27 -11.11
C ASP A 62 -12.87 5.43 -12.21
N GLN A 63 -11.62 5.05 -11.92
CA GLN A 63 -10.48 5.27 -12.81
C GLN A 63 -9.64 4.00 -12.95
N PRO A 64 -9.77 3.25 -14.05
CA PRO A 64 -9.01 2.02 -14.25
C PRO A 64 -7.50 2.33 -14.31
N GLY A 65 -6.75 1.75 -13.38
CA GLY A 65 -5.31 1.93 -13.26
C GLY A 65 -4.87 2.97 -12.23
N MET A 66 -5.80 3.72 -11.64
CA MET A 66 -5.53 4.57 -10.48
C MET A 66 -5.70 3.77 -9.19
N PHE A 67 -4.72 3.86 -8.31
CA PHE A 67 -4.73 3.24 -6.99
C PHE A 67 -4.70 4.36 -5.96
N GLU A 68 -5.72 4.40 -5.12
CA GLU A 68 -5.71 5.29 -3.96
C GLU A 68 -4.88 4.62 -2.88
N ILE A 69 -3.97 5.38 -2.27
CA ILE A 69 -3.07 4.92 -1.23
C ILE A 69 -3.22 5.80 0.00
N ARG A 70 -3.24 5.18 1.17
CA ARG A 70 -3.15 5.83 2.48
C ARG A 70 -1.99 5.20 3.24
N ILE A 71 -1.16 6.03 3.84
CA ILE A 71 0.07 5.67 4.51
C ILE A 71 -0.08 6.07 5.97
N VAL A 72 0.30 5.16 6.85
CA VAL A 72 0.23 5.31 8.29
C VAL A 72 1.53 4.85 8.92
N ASP A 73 1.70 5.26 10.17
CA ASP A 73 2.79 4.79 11.00
C ASP A 73 2.43 3.46 11.70
N ILE A 74 3.43 2.60 11.90
CA ILE A 74 3.28 1.37 12.70
C ILE A 74 3.13 1.65 14.19
N HIS A 75 3.70 2.76 14.68
CA HIS A 75 3.60 3.23 16.04
C HIS A 75 2.17 3.66 16.36
N ASP A 76 1.57 4.52 15.52
CA ASP A 76 0.15 4.92 15.62
C ASP A 76 -0.79 3.70 15.60
N LEU A 77 -0.51 2.72 14.73
CA LEU A 77 -1.28 1.47 14.70
C LEU A 77 -1.18 0.68 16.01
N ALA A 78 0.02 0.61 16.59
CA ALA A 78 0.25 -0.08 17.85
C ALA A 78 -0.43 0.65 19.02
N GLU A 79 -0.44 1.98 19.03
CA GLU A 79 -1.12 2.81 20.04
C GLU A 79 -2.63 2.59 20.04
N VAL A 80 -3.25 2.46 18.86
CA VAL A 80 -4.69 2.14 18.74
C VAL A 80 -4.97 0.63 18.86
N GLY A 81 -3.93 -0.20 19.01
CA GLY A 81 -4.06 -1.66 19.08
C GLY A 81 -4.54 -2.31 17.77
N MET A 82 -4.44 -1.60 16.65
CA MET A 82 -4.88 -2.08 15.34
C MET A 82 -3.76 -2.87 14.65
N ARG A 83 -3.92 -4.20 14.61
CA ARG A 83 -3.02 -5.09 13.84
C ARG A 83 -3.35 -5.18 12.35
N GLN A 84 -4.52 -4.69 11.93
CA GLN A 84 -4.98 -4.77 10.55
C GLN A 84 -5.33 -3.38 10.04
N LEU A 85 -4.73 -3.00 8.92
CA LEU A 85 -4.99 -1.72 8.29
C LEU A 85 -6.10 -1.88 7.26
N ASN A 86 -7.24 -1.24 7.49
CA ASN A 86 -8.37 -1.27 6.58
C ASN A 86 -8.77 0.14 6.17
N TYR A 87 -9.22 0.30 4.93
CA TYR A 87 -9.67 1.61 4.43
C TYR A 87 -10.82 2.18 5.26
N ALA A 88 -11.77 1.34 5.69
CA ALA A 88 -12.88 1.73 6.55
C ALA A 88 -12.40 2.11 7.97
N SER A 89 -11.42 1.39 8.52
CA SER A 89 -10.82 1.72 9.82
C SER A 89 -10.06 3.05 9.79
N LEU A 90 -9.38 3.35 8.68
CA LEU A 90 -8.73 4.64 8.47
C LEU A 90 -9.73 5.78 8.24
N ASP A 91 -10.90 5.49 7.70
CA ASP A 91 -11.98 6.47 7.57
C ASP A 91 -12.53 6.89 8.94
N LEU A 92 -12.58 5.95 9.89
CA LEU A 92 -12.94 6.19 11.28
C LEU A 92 -11.85 6.93 12.06
N HIS A 93 -10.57 6.74 11.68
CA HIS A 93 -9.42 7.36 12.33
C HIS A 93 -8.54 8.11 11.31
N PRO A 94 -9.01 9.26 10.78
CA PRO A 94 -8.21 10.08 9.87
C PRO A 94 -6.96 10.67 10.54
N GLU A 95 -6.91 10.65 11.87
CA GLU A 95 -5.75 11.04 12.67
C GLU A 95 -4.56 10.08 12.58
N LEU A 96 -4.74 8.86 12.07
CA LEU A 96 -3.65 7.90 11.84
C LEU A 96 -3.02 8.06 10.44
N ILE A 97 -3.68 8.84 9.58
CA ILE A 97 -3.26 9.03 8.18
C ILE A 97 -2.17 10.10 8.14
N LEU A 98 -0.93 9.65 8.06
CA LEU A 98 0.24 10.51 7.83
C LEU A 98 0.24 11.10 6.43
N TYR A 99 0.01 10.24 5.44
CA TYR A 99 -0.02 10.65 4.04
C TYR A 99 -1.14 9.94 3.31
N GLN A 100 -1.75 10.62 2.36
CA GLN A 100 -2.78 10.05 1.51
C GLN A 100 -2.64 10.56 0.10
N GLY A 101 -3.12 9.78 -0.85
CA GLY A 101 -3.09 10.21 -2.23
C GLY A 101 -3.47 9.09 -3.17
N ALA A 102 -2.98 9.21 -4.39
CA ALA A 102 -3.22 8.22 -5.42
C ALA A 102 -2.02 8.11 -6.34
N TYR A 103 -1.77 6.90 -6.81
CA TYR A 103 -0.71 6.60 -7.77
C TYR A 103 -1.24 5.75 -8.91
N LYS A 104 -0.68 5.95 -10.10
CA LYS A 104 -0.99 5.14 -11.27
C LYS A 104 0.08 4.08 -11.46
N LYS A 105 -0.27 2.80 -11.46
CA LYS A 105 0.72 1.70 -11.57
C LYS A 105 1.50 1.76 -12.89
N ASP A 106 0.82 2.14 -13.97
CA ASP A 106 1.36 2.23 -15.33
C ASP A 106 2.09 3.55 -15.64
N SER A 107 2.11 4.49 -14.71
CA SER A 107 2.69 5.81 -14.95
C SER A 107 3.59 6.23 -13.78
N ASP A 108 4.44 7.23 -13.98
CA ASP A 108 5.22 7.84 -12.90
C ASP A 108 4.39 8.83 -12.06
N GLN A 109 3.09 8.93 -12.35
CA GLN A 109 2.15 9.78 -11.63
C GLN A 109 1.87 9.19 -10.25
N VAL A 110 2.62 9.72 -9.28
CA VAL A 110 2.42 9.54 -7.85
C VAL A 110 2.02 10.90 -7.29
N HIS A 111 0.82 10.98 -6.73
CA HIS A 111 0.35 12.17 -6.04
C HIS A 111 0.12 11.81 -4.58
N ILE A 112 1.02 12.26 -3.71
CA ILE A 112 0.93 12.06 -2.26
C ILE A 112 0.80 13.42 -1.61
N THR A 113 -0.18 13.54 -0.73
CA THR A 113 -0.47 14.73 0.06
C THR A 113 -0.30 14.38 1.53
N ARG A 114 0.19 15.32 2.32
CA ARG A 114 0.25 15.20 3.77
C ARG A 114 -1.16 15.10 4.34
N GLY A 115 -1.37 14.13 5.21
CA GLY A 115 -2.60 13.91 5.94
C GLY A 115 -2.63 14.68 7.25
N SER A 116 -3.72 14.56 7.99
CA SER A 116 -3.92 15.32 9.22
C SER A 116 -2.93 14.98 10.33
N ALA A 117 -2.34 13.77 10.31
CA ALA A 117 -1.40 13.30 11.32
C ALA A 117 -0.01 13.96 11.23
N ASP A 118 0.43 14.39 10.03
CA ASP A 118 1.70 15.10 9.80
C ASP A 118 1.75 16.45 10.57
N GLN A 119 0.60 17.05 10.85
CA GLN A 119 0.52 18.33 11.56
C GLN A 119 0.99 18.25 13.02
N ARG A 120 1.14 17.05 13.60
CA ARG A 120 1.67 16.88 14.97
C ARG A 120 3.19 17.07 15.06
N SER A 121 3.93 17.07 13.95
CA SER A 121 5.41 17.18 13.96
C SER A 121 5.96 18.61 13.92
N THR A 122 5.12 19.65 13.90
CA THR A 122 5.55 21.07 13.99
C THR A 122 5.01 21.75 15.26
N ALA A 123 4.99 21.03 16.38
CA ALA A 123 4.73 21.61 17.69
C ALA A 123 5.77 21.13 18.69
N ALA A 124 6.99 21.66 18.57
CA ALA A 124 8.00 21.66 19.62
C ALA A 124 8.67 23.04 19.66
#